data_AF-A0AAE1G4W5-F1
#
_entry.id   AF-A0AAE1G4W5-F1
#
_cell.length_a   1.000
_cell.length_b   1.000
_cell.length_c   1.000
_cell.angle_alpha   90.00
_cell.angle_beta   90.00
_cell.angle_gamma   90.00
#
_symmetry.space_group_name_H-M   'P 1'
#
loop_
_entity.id
_entity.type
_entity.pdbx_description
1 polymer ?
#
loop_
_entity_poly.entity_id
_entity_poly.type
_entity_poly.pdbx_seq_one_letter_code
_entity_poly.pdbx_strand_id
1 'polypeptide(L)'
;MGEYAEALYRRNKHLREVDPGDISREIEIRDRLKCRSFQWFLDEIAPDLSLTYPPFEPPDYANGTIQSANDLGTCLDNGAREYGDIILYGCHSGGTQYFSLSWKKTLRIDSEQFCWQVPHELGKPVTTYNCQNRDHVPAQSWRYDPQIQSEAKGWCVEADWKTRVAKMTTCDRDNIDQRWIFKFVNRQLIEKQFPPFPGTQGHVLTSAWDVEDIVGIQDIVYRRHRTSETQETS
;
A
#
# COMPACT_ATOMS: atom_id res chain seq x y z
N MET A 1 16.91 6.26 25.21
CA MET A 1 16.87 6.45 23.74
C MET A 1 16.91 7.92 23.31
N GLY A 2 17.00 8.91 24.21
CA GLY A 2 17.02 10.32 23.79
C GLY A 2 15.77 10.70 23.01
N GLU A 3 15.91 11.54 21.98
CA GLU A 3 14.82 11.97 21.10
C GLU A 3 14.17 10.81 20.31
N TYR A 4 14.88 9.70 20.13
CA TYR A 4 14.36 8.51 19.43
C TYR A 4 13.28 7.76 20.22
N ALA A 5 13.11 8.04 21.52
CA ALA A 5 11.97 7.50 22.27
C ALA A 5 10.63 7.94 21.66
N GLU A 6 10.58 9.13 21.05
CA GLU A 6 9.37 9.64 20.41
C GLU A 6 8.93 8.80 19.20
N ALA A 7 9.89 8.26 18.44
CA ALA A 7 9.59 7.34 17.33
C ALA A 7 8.90 6.05 17.84
N LEU A 8 9.33 5.52 18.98
CA LEU A 8 8.70 4.37 19.62
C LEU A 8 7.27 4.70 20.08
N TYR A 9 7.07 5.84 20.73
CA TYR A 9 5.77 6.27 21.25
C TYR A 9 4.75 6.63 20.17
N ARG A 10 5.19 7.04 18.97
CA ARG A 10 4.28 7.27 17.83
C ARG A 10 3.66 5.98 17.31
N ARG A 11 4.45 4.91 17.21
CA ARG A 11 3.98 3.59 16.77
C ARG A 11 3.16 2.91 17.87
N ASN A 12 3.60 3.04 19.11
CA ASN A 12 2.99 2.41 20.28
C ASN A 12 2.43 3.46 21.24
N LYS A 13 1.34 4.13 20.84
CA LYS A 13 0.77 5.26 21.60
C LYS A 13 0.49 4.94 23.07
N HIS A 14 0.08 3.70 23.36
CA HIS A 14 -0.19 3.22 24.71
C HIS A 14 1.03 3.29 25.64
N LEU A 15 2.26 3.20 25.11
CA LEU A 15 3.49 3.29 25.91
C LEU A 15 3.70 4.68 26.54
N ARG A 16 2.99 5.72 26.09
CA ARG A 16 3.04 7.04 26.74
C ARG A 16 2.38 7.07 28.10
N GLU A 17 1.43 6.17 28.34
CA GLU A 17 0.66 6.08 29.58
C GLU A 17 1.27 5.07 30.55
N VAL A 18 2.29 4.33 30.11
CA VAL A 18 2.99 3.35 30.93
C VAL A 18 3.98 4.08 31.83
N ASP A 19 3.79 3.95 33.15
CA ASP A 19 4.77 4.38 34.15
C ASP A 19 6.02 3.48 34.06
N PRO A 20 7.21 4.02 33.71
CA PRO A 20 8.43 3.24 33.68
C PRO A 20 8.97 2.92 35.08
N GLY A 21 8.38 3.47 36.14
CA GLY A 21 8.89 3.43 37.50
C GLY A 21 10.08 4.38 37.71
N ASP A 22 10.75 4.23 38.85
CA ASP A 22 11.96 5.01 39.14
C ASP A 22 13.16 4.49 38.35
N ILE A 23 13.60 5.28 37.38
CA ILE A 23 14.77 5.02 36.52
C ILE A 23 15.98 5.90 36.85
N SER A 24 15.97 6.57 38.01
CA SER A 24 17.02 7.54 38.39
C SER A 24 18.39 6.88 38.47
N ARG A 25 18.46 5.64 38.96
CA ARG A 25 19.69 4.86 39.07
C ARG A 25 20.29 4.56 37.69
N GLU A 26 19.48 4.19 36.72
CA GLU A 26 19.89 3.86 35.35
C GLU A 26 20.43 5.11 34.63
N ILE A 27 19.79 6.27 34.85
CA ILE A 27 20.25 7.56 34.34
C ILE A 27 21.60 7.93 34.96
N GLU A 28 21.75 7.80 36.28
CA GLU A 28 23.00 8.09 36.99
C GLU A 28 24.15 7.21 36.48
N ILE A 29 23.89 5.91 36.25
CA ILE A 29 24.89 4.99 35.69
C ILE A 29 25.36 5.47 34.32
N ARG A 30 24.44 5.87 33.43
CA ARG A 30 24.78 6.37 32.08
C ARG A 30 25.66 7.61 32.14
N ASP A 31 25.31 8.54 33.03
CA ASP A 31 26.00 9.82 33.15
C ASP A 31 27.39 9.64 33.80
N ARG A 32 27.50 8.79 34.83
CA ARG A 32 28.78 8.43 35.48
C ARG A 32 29.76 7.76 34.51
N LEU A 33 29.26 6.89 33.65
CA LEU A 33 30.07 6.18 32.64
C LEU A 33 30.40 7.05 31.42
N LYS A 34 29.87 8.29 31.34
CA LYS A 34 30.07 9.21 30.22
C LYS A 34 29.73 8.56 28.87
N CYS A 35 28.64 7.80 28.84
CA CYS A 35 28.19 7.11 27.63
C CYS A 35 27.93 8.10 26.48
N ARG A 36 28.22 7.68 25.24
CA ARG A 36 27.85 8.43 24.04
C ARG A 36 26.32 8.50 23.89
N SER A 37 25.85 9.47 23.11
CA SER A 37 24.42 9.62 22.79
C SER A 37 23.89 8.44 21.98
N PHE A 38 22.58 8.20 22.04
CA PHE A 38 21.93 7.20 21.20
C PHE A 38 21.99 7.55 19.70
N GLN A 39 21.98 8.85 19.35
CA GLN A 39 22.22 9.33 17.98
C GLN A 39 23.57 8.83 17.44
N TRP A 40 24.66 9.11 18.16
CA TRP A 40 26.01 8.59 17.84
C TRP A 40 26.03 7.07 17.65
N PHE A 41 25.29 6.31 18.45
CA PHE A 41 25.19 4.86 18.26
C PHE A 41 24.53 4.50 16.91
N LEU A 42 23.44 5.16 16.55
CA LEU A 42 22.75 4.92 15.28
C LEU A 42 23.55 5.41 14.07
N ASP A 43 24.38 6.45 14.22
CA ASP A 43 25.18 6.98 13.11
C ASP A 43 26.48 6.18 12.89
N GLU A 44 27.16 5.80 13.98
CA GLU A 44 28.52 5.23 13.90
C GLU A 44 28.56 3.71 14.07
N ILE A 45 27.63 3.14 14.84
CA ILE A 45 27.64 1.70 15.20
C ILE A 45 26.55 0.93 14.46
N ALA A 46 25.37 1.52 14.26
CA ALA A 46 24.23 0.89 13.59
C ALA A 46 23.60 1.76 12.47
N PRO A 47 24.39 2.28 11.51
CA PRO A 47 23.87 3.12 10.42
C PRO A 47 22.87 2.41 9.51
N ASP A 48 23.02 1.10 9.34
CA ASP A 48 22.12 0.23 8.59
C ASP A 48 20.72 0.13 9.21
N LEU A 49 20.62 0.24 10.53
CA LEU A 49 19.34 0.25 11.24
C LEU A 49 18.49 1.45 10.84
N SER A 50 19.10 2.64 10.74
CA SER A 50 18.41 3.88 10.37
C SER A 50 17.95 3.88 8.91
N LEU A 51 18.67 3.17 8.03
CA LEU A 51 18.27 2.99 6.63
C LEU A 51 17.08 2.02 6.51
N THR A 52 17.14 0.90 7.22
CA THR A 52 16.13 -0.17 7.12
C THR A 52 14.85 0.16 7.92
N TYR A 53 15.01 0.77 9.09
CA TYR A 53 13.94 1.10 10.05
C TYR A 53 14.08 2.57 10.48
N PRO A 54 13.81 3.50 9.56
CA PRO A 54 13.91 4.91 9.88
C PRO A 54 12.97 5.25 11.04
N PRO A 55 13.41 6.10 11.98
CA PRO A 55 12.59 6.52 13.13
C PRO A 55 11.29 7.16 12.68
N PHE A 56 11.36 7.87 11.56
CA PHE A 56 10.22 8.47 10.87
C PHE A 56 10.17 7.87 9.46
N GLU A 57 9.20 6.99 9.23
CA GLU A 57 9.01 6.41 7.90
C GLU A 57 8.58 7.49 6.91
N PRO A 58 9.13 7.49 5.68
CA PRO A 58 8.59 8.29 4.61
C PRO A 58 7.11 7.96 4.38
N PRO A 59 6.31 8.93 3.91
CA PRO A 59 4.89 8.73 3.62
C PRO A 59 4.68 7.62 2.56
N ASP A 60 3.54 6.94 2.67
CA ASP A 60 3.08 5.97 1.67
C ASP A 60 2.82 6.65 0.32
N TYR A 61 3.01 5.91 -0.78
CA TYR A 61 2.63 6.33 -2.13
C TYR A 61 1.11 6.36 -2.30
N ALA A 62 0.42 5.38 -1.70
CA ALA A 62 -1.04 5.29 -1.69
C ALA A 62 -1.50 4.44 -0.49
N ASN A 63 -2.69 4.68 0.04
CA ASN A 63 -3.26 3.86 1.10
C ASN A 63 -4.80 3.89 1.16
N GLY A 64 -5.37 3.00 1.96
CA GLY A 64 -6.79 2.84 2.18
C GLY A 64 -7.39 1.68 1.38
N THR A 65 -8.71 1.75 1.15
CA THR A 65 -9.43 0.77 0.34
C THR A 65 -9.02 0.85 -1.13
N ILE A 66 -8.92 -0.31 -1.78
CA ILE A 66 -8.64 -0.42 -3.22
C ILE A 66 -9.91 -0.89 -3.91
N GLN A 67 -10.60 0.01 -4.61
CA GLN A 67 -11.83 -0.26 -5.35
C GLN A 67 -11.52 -0.69 -6.78
N SER A 68 -12.36 -1.57 -7.33
CA SER A 68 -12.36 -1.86 -8.77
C SER A 68 -12.94 -0.66 -9.53
N ALA A 69 -12.31 -0.26 -10.63
CA ALA A 69 -12.88 0.76 -11.52
C ALA A 69 -14.08 0.23 -12.33
N ASN A 70 -14.23 -1.10 -12.48
CA ASN A 70 -15.36 -1.72 -13.17
C ASN A 70 -16.62 -1.77 -12.29
N ASP A 71 -16.45 -2.00 -10.98
CA ASP A 71 -17.54 -2.00 -9.99
C ASP A 71 -17.08 -1.33 -8.69
N LEU A 72 -17.56 -0.09 -8.47
CA LEU A 72 -17.21 0.73 -7.30
C LEU A 72 -17.70 0.13 -5.98
N GLY A 73 -18.65 -0.82 -6.01
CA GLY A 73 -19.10 -1.58 -4.85
C GLY A 73 -18.17 -2.72 -4.46
N THR A 74 -17.22 -3.08 -5.33
CA THR A 74 -16.25 -4.17 -5.10
C THR A 74 -14.86 -3.62 -4.76
N CYS A 75 -14.30 -4.10 -3.66
CA CYS A 75 -12.97 -3.79 -3.15
C CYS A 75 -12.08 -5.04 -3.10
N LEU A 76 -10.77 -4.81 -3.10
CA LEU A 76 -9.81 -5.84 -2.71
C LEU A 76 -9.86 -6.07 -1.19
N ASP A 77 -9.71 -7.33 -0.79
CA ASP A 77 -9.83 -7.77 0.60
C ASP A 77 -8.86 -8.94 0.86
N ASN A 78 -8.23 -9.03 2.03
CA ASN A 78 -7.39 -10.17 2.40
C ASN A 78 -8.18 -11.34 3.03
N GLY A 79 -9.51 -11.25 3.08
CA GLY A 79 -10.42 -12.28 3.57
C GLY A 79 -10.28 -12.59 5.05
N ALA A 80 -9.78 -11.63 5.85
CA ALA A 80 -9.40 -11.82 7.25
C ALA A 80 -8.34 -12.91 7.47
N ARG A 81 -7.42 -13.07 6.50
CA ARG A 81 -6.34 -14.07 6.56
C ARG A 81 -4.97 -13.40 6.56
N GLU A 82 -4.09 -13.95 7.37
CA GLU A 82 -2.66 -13.62 7.35
C GLU A 82 -1.99 -14.10 6.05
N TYR A 83 -2.32 -15.33 5.66
CA TYR A 83 -1.85 -15.97 4.43
C TYR A 83 -3.04 -16.36 3.55
N GLY A 84 -2.94 -16.05 2.27
CA GLY A 84 -3.92 -16.48 1.28
C GLY A 84 -4.05 -15.48 0.14
N ASP A 85 -5.01 -15.76 -0.74
CA ASP A 85 -5.27 -14.97 -1.92
C ASP A 85 -5.94 -13.64 -1.56
N ILE A 86 -5.60 -12.59 -2.31
CA ILE A 86 -6.38 -11.35 -2.33
C ILE A 86 -7.66 -11.60 -3.12
N ILE A 87 -8.80 -11.27 -2.50
CA ILE A 87 -10.13 -11.56 -3.03
C ILE A 87 -10.87 -10.29 -3.45
N LEU A 88 -11.93 -10.47 -4.23
CA LEU A 88 -12.92 -9.45 -4.56
C LEU A 88 -14.10 -9.54 -3.59
N TYR A 89 -14.31 -8.50 -2.78
CA TYR A 89 -15.39 -8.47 -1.80
C TYR A 89 -16.14 -7.13 -1.81
N GLY A 90 -17.34 -7.09 -1.23
CA GLY A 90 -18.09 -5.84 -1.10
C GLY A 90 -17.34 -4.84 -0.22
N CYS A 91 -17.28 -3.57 -0.63
CA CYS A 91 -16.55 -2.55 0.12
C CYS A 91 -17.17 -2.31 1.51
N HIS A 92 -16.38 -2.44 2.57
CA HIS A 92 -16.80 -2.24 3.98
C HIS A 92 -15.86 -1.34 4.79
N SER A 93 -14.95 -0.63 4.13
CA SER A 93 -14.23 0.54 4.66
C SER A 93 -13.41 0.31 5.94
N GLY A 94 -12.53 -0.69 5.94
CA GLY A 94 -11.48 -0.83 6.96
C GLY A 94 -11.05 -2.26 7.20
N GLY A 95 -10.11 -2.46 8.12
CA GLY A 95 -9.61 -3.79 8.52
C GLY A 95 -8.99 -4.55 7.35
N THR A 96 -9.70 -5.58 6.88
CA THR A 96 -9.23 -6.51 5.83
C THR A 96 -9.11 -5.89 4.44
N GLN A 97 -9.68 -4.69 4.25
CA GLN A 97 -9.64 -3.93 3.00
C GLN A 97 -8.70 -2.73 3.04
N TYR A 98 -7.95 -2.56 4.14
CA TYR A 98 -6.99 -1.47 4.23
C TYR A 98 -5.61 -1.95 3.77
N PHE A 99 -5.09 -1.32 2.72
CA PHE A 99 -3.75 -1.57 2.20
C PHE A 99 -2.94 -0.29 2.14
N SER A 100 -1.62 -0.41 2.28
CA SER A 100 -0.66 0.69 2.11
C SER A 100 0.40 0.30 1.09
N LEU A 101 0.50 1.06 0.00
CA LEU A 101 1.67 1.03 -0.90
C LEU A 101 2.75 1.91 -0.27
N SER A 102 3.61 1.27 0.50
CA SER A 102 4.59 1.98 1.34
C SER A 102 5.78 2.51 0.57
N TRP A 103 6.58 3.37 1.21
CA TRP A 103 7.86 3.87 0.72
C TRP A 103 8.88 2.79 0.33
N LYS A 104 8.73 1.56 0.86
CA LYS A 104 9.53 0.37 0.46
C LYS A 104 9.00 -0.30 -0.82
N LYS A 105 8.01 0.31 -1.49
CA LYS A 105 7.29 -0.23 -2.65
C LYS A 105 6.60 -1.57 -2.38
N THR A 106 6.23 -1.83 -1.13
CA THR A 106 5.47 -3.03 -0.75
C THR A 106 4.02 -2.66 -0.50
N LEU A 107 3.09 -3.51 -0.92
CA LEU A 107 1.68 -3.44 -0.55
C LEU A 107 1.48 -4.19 0.77
N ARG A 108 1.29 -3.46 1.86
CA ARG A 108 1.15 -3.96 3.22
C ARG A 108 -0.32 -4.04 3.62
N ILE A 109 -0.67 -4.99 4.49
CA ILE A 109 -1.92 -4.93 5.27
C ILE A 109 -1.69 -4.20 6.60
N ASP A 110 -2.77 -3.73 7.22
CA ASP A 110 -2.76 -2.85 8.41
C ASP A 110 -1.94 -3.38 9.62
N SER A 111 -1.68 -4.69 9.71
CA SER A 111 -0.86 -5.27 10.79
C SER A 111 0.67 -5.11 10.61
N GLU A 112 1.12 -4.48 9.53
CA GLU A 112 2.54 -4.30 9.13
C GLU A 112 3.35 -5.59 8.92
N GLN A 113 2.80 -6.76 9.24
CA GLN A 113 3.51 -8.05 9.18
C GLN A 113 3.42 -8.74 7.82
N PHE A 114 2.34 -8.49 7.06
CA PHE A 114 2.08 -9.19 5.81
C PHE A 114 2.03 -8.23 4.61
N CYS A 115 2.69 -8.67 3.54
CA CYS A 115 2.85 -7.97 2.30
C CYS A 115 2.33 -8.83 1.15
N TRP A 116 1.88 -8.19 0.07
CA TRP A 116 1.55 -8.89 -1.16
C TRP A 116 2.79 -9.48 -1.81
N GLN A 117 2.67 -10.71 -2.30
CA GLN A 117 3.69 -11.42 -3.04
C GLN A 117 3.15 -11.84 -4.41
N VAL A 118 3.93 -11.56 -5.45
CA VAL A 118 3.60 -11.99 -6.80
C VAL A 118 3.73 -13.53 -6.89
N PRO A 119 2.75 -14.23 -7.50
CA PRO A 119 2.84 -15.67 -7.72
C PRO A 119 3.95 -16.02 -8.72
N HIS A 120 4.37 -17.29 -8.70
CA HIS A 120 5.37 -17.82 -9.63
C HIS A 120 4.85 -17.95 -11.07
N GLU A 121 3.54 -18.22 -11.22
CA GLU A 121 2.88 -18.49 -12.50
C GLU A 121 1.86 -17.40 -12.82
N LEU A 122 1.76 -17.05 -14.11
CA LEU A 122 0.73 -16.14 -14.62
C LEU A 122 -0.66 -16.78 -14.45
N GLY A 123 -1.67 -15.95 -14.21
CA GLY A 123 -3.06 -16.36 -14.00
C GLY A 123 -3.37 -16.81 -12.58
N LYS A 124 -2.37 -16.91 -11.70
CA LYS A 124 -2.58 -17.21 -10.27
C LYS A 124 -2.93 -15.94 -9.48
N PRO A 125 -3.62 -16.08 -8.34
CA PRO A 125 -3.91 -14.98 -7.43
C PRO A 125 -2.64 -14.32 -6.85
N VAL A 126 -2.74 -13.04 -6.54
CA VAL A 126 -1.81 -12.39 -5.60
C VAL A 126 -2.06 -12.95 -4.21
N THR A 127 -1.01 -13.22 -3.46
CA THR A 127 -1.11 -13.75 -2.10
C THR A 127 -0.45 -12.86 -1.06
N THR A 128 -0.88 -12.98 0.18
CA THR A 128 -0.19 -12.39 1.33
C THR A 128 0.89 -13.33 1.87
N TYR A 129 2.03 -12.75 2.23
CA TYR A 129 3.14 -13.44 2.89
C TYR A 129 3.84 -12.49 3.86
N ASN A 130 4.73 -12.99 4.72
CA ASN A 130 5.50 -12.13 5.62
C ASN A 130 6.24 -11.05 4.83
N CYS A 131 6.12 -9.80 5.27
CA CYS A 131 6.90 -8.69 4.73
C CYS A 131 8.39 -8.97 4.91
N GLN A 132 9.14 -8.90 3.82
CA GLN A 132 10.59 -9.09 3.87
C GLN A 132 11.28 -7.74 4.08
N ASN A 133 11.92 -7.56 5.23
CA ASN A 133 12.55 -6.30 5.64
C ASN A 133 13.96 -6.11 5.04
N ARG A 134 14.09 -6.27 3.73
CA ARG A 134 15.31 -5.91 2.97
C ARG A 134 14.99 -4.71 2.07
N ASP A 135 16.01 -3.93 1.71
CA ASP A 135 15.86 -2.69 0.93
C ASP A 135 15.11 -2.87 -0.39
N HIS A 136 15.14 -4.07 -0.98
CA HIS A 136 14.27 -4.43 -2.08
C HIS A 136 14.04 -5.94 -2.15
N VAL A 137 12.77 -6.35 -2.20
CA VAL A 137 12.37 -7.75 -2.39
C VAL A 137 11.55 -7.79 -3.68
N PRO A 138 12.14 -8.19 -4.82
CA PRO A 138 11.48 -8.10 -6.12
C PRO A 138 10.08 -8.74 -6.13
N ALA A 139 9.93 -9.90 -5.48
CA ALA A 139 8.66 -10.62 -5.41
C ALA A 139 7.55 -9.89 -4.63
N GLN A 140 7.90 -8.91 -3.79
CA GLN A 140 6.98 -8.09 -3.00
C GLN A 140 7.01 -6.62 -3.40
N SER A 141 7.59 -6.31 -4.56
CA SER A 141 7.73 -4.94 -5.04
C SER A 141 6.67 -4.60 -6.08
N TRP A 142 5.98 -3.49 -5.83
CA TRP A 142 4.79 -3.05 -6.55
C TRP A 142 4.88 -1.57 -6.92
N ARG A 143 4.22 -1.23 -8.00
CA ARG A 143 4.01 0.14 -8.45
C ARG A 143 2.56 0.35 -8.87
N TYR A 144 2.08 1.58 -8.79
CA TYR A 144 0.68 1.92 -9.06
C TYR A 144 0.57 3.11 -10.03
N ASP A 145 -0.18 2.94 -11.12
CA ASP A 145 -0.54 4.01 -12.08
C ASP A 145 -1.60 3.58 -13.11
N PRO A 146 -2.89 3.95 -12.99
CA PRO A 146 -3.87 3.34 -12.08
C PRO A 146 -4.00 1.79 -12.14
N GLN A 147 -3.03 1.08 -12.71
CA GLN A 147 -2.88 -0.37 -12.57
C GLN A 147 -1.90 -0.69 -11.45
N ILE A 148 -2.13 -1.79 -10.73
CA ILE A 148 -1.15 -2.32 -9.77
C ILE A 148 -0.27 -3.33 -10.52
N GLN A 149 1.01 -3.03 -10.66
CA GLN A 149 1.97 -3.88 -11.38
C GLN A 149 3.07 -4.38 -10.45
N SER A 150 3.46 -5.65 -10.61
CA SER A 150 4.66 -6.21 -9.99
C SER A 150 5.93 -5.68 -10.68
N GLU A 151 6.86 -5.08 -9.93
CA GLU A 151 8.15 -4.62 -10.49
C GLU A 151 9.02 -5.79 -10.99
N ALA A 152 8.91 -6.98 -10.37
CA ALA A 152 9.71 -8.15 -10.75
C ALA A 152 9.25 -8.86 -12.03
N LYS A 153 7.94 -8.84 -12.31
CA LYS A 153 7.35 -9.61 -13.41
C LYS A 153 6.76 -8.76 -14.53
N GLY A 154 6.47 -7.48 -14.25
CA GLY A 154 5.76 -6.61 -15.19
C GLY A 154 4.30 -7.02 -15.42
N TRP A 155 3.74 -7.89 -14.57
CA TRP A 155 2.35 -8.35 -14.62
C TRP A 155 1.45 -7.42 -13.82
N CYS A 156 0.20 -7.29 -14.24
CA CYS A 156 -0.80 -6.44 -13.60
C CYS A 156 -1.83 -7.27 -12.84
N VAL A 157 -2.36 -6.69 -11.77
CA VAL A 157 -3.46 -7.24 -11.01
C VAL A 157 -4.77 -7.04 -11.78
N GLU A 158 -5.52 -8.11 -11.98
CA GLU A 158 -6.79 -8.16 -12.70
C GLU A 158 -7.88 -8.79 -11.83
N ALA A 159 -9.07 -8.19 -11.84
CA ALA A 159 -10.25 -8.76 -11.21
C ALA A 159 -10.73 -10.01 -11.96
N ASP A 160 -10.73 -11.17 -11.31
CA ASP A 160 -11.42 -12.36 -11.81
C ASP A 160 -12.82 -12.45 -11.18
N TRP A 161 -13.83 -11.99 -11.91
CA TRP A 161 -15.22 -11.99 -11.44
C TRP A 161 -15.80 -13.38 -11.23
N LYS A 162 -15.29 -14.39 -11.95
CA LYS A 162 -15.81 -15.76 -11.86
C LYS A 162 -15.35 -16.44 -10.58
N THR A 163 -14.07 -16.31 -10.24
CA THR A 163 -13.49 -16.93 -9.04
C THR A 163 -13.42 -15.97 -7.85
N ARG A 164 -13.76 -14.69 -8.04
CA ARG A 164 -13.74 -13.62 -7.02
C ARG A 164 -12.35 -13.41 -6.39
N VAL A 165 -11.31 -13.46 -7.20
CA VAL A 165 -9.91 -13.23 -6.77
C VAL A 165 -9.22 -12.16 -7.62
N ALA A 166 -8.16 -11.57 -7.08
CA ALA A 166 -7.26 -10.70 -7.81
C ALA A 166 -6.10 -11.51 -8.38
N LYS A 167 -6.09 -11.77 -9.69
CA LYS A 167 -5.07 -12.59 -10.37
C LYS A 167 -4.04 -11.74 -11.08
N MET A 168 -2.87 -12.32 -11.35
CA MET A 168 -1.84 -11.68 -12.17
C MET A 168 -2.00 -12.03 -13.64
N THR A 169 -2.11 -11.03 -14.51
CA THR A 169 -2.17 -11.19 -15.97
C THR A 169 -1.19 -10.26 -16.67
N THR A 170 -1.06 -10.40 -17.99
CA THR A 170 -0.35 -9.42 -18.81
C THR A 170 -1.07 -8.07 -18.71
N CYS A 171 -0.31 -7.00 -18.51
CA CYS A 171 -0.88 -5.67 -18.42
C CYS A 171 -1.57 -5.27 -19.72
N ASP A 172 -2.82 -4.86 -19.61
CA ASP A 172 -3.65 -4.26 -20.65
C ASP A 172 -4.27 -2.99 -20.06
N ARG A 173 -3.94 -1.84 -20.63
CA ARG A 173 -4.40 -0.54 -20.13
C ARG A 173 -5.87 -0.28 -20.41
N ASP A 174 -6.40 -0.90 -21.47
CA ASP A 174 -7.78 -0.73 -21.89
C ASP A 174 -8.71 -1.67 -21.11
N ASN A 175 -8.14 -2.67 -20.43
CA ASN A 175 -8.87 -3.56 -19.56
C ASN A 175 -9.27 -2.87 -18.24
N ILE A 176 -10.56 -2.56 -18.11
CA ILE A 176 -11.14 -1.95 -16.91
C ILE A 176 -10.97 -2.82 -15.65
N ASP A 177 -10.86 -4.15 -15.80
CA ASP A 177 -10.65 -5.09 -14.69
C ASP A 177 -9.23 -5.03 -14.12
N GLN A 178 -8.31 -4.33 -14.78
CA GLN A 178 -6.95 -4.06 -14.29
C GLN A 178 -6.79 -2.64 -13.72
N ARG A 179 -7.87 -1.87 -13.62
CA ARG A 179 -7.84 -0.50 -13.10
C ARG A 179 -8.38 -0.46 -11.67
N TRP A 180 -7.59 0.16 -10.80
CA TRP A 180 -7.82 0.18 -9.35
C TRP A 180 -7.82 1.61 -8.83
N ILE A 181 -8.69 1.90 -7.87
CA ILE A 181 -8.84 3.21 -7.26
C ILE A 181 -8.48 3.08 -5.77
N PHE A 182 -7.32 3.61 -5.40
CA PHE A 182 -6.96 3.78 -3.99
C PHE A 182 -7.75 4.95 -3.39
N LYS A 183 -8.21 4.79 -2.16
CA LYS A 183 -8.86 5.87 -1.40
C LYS A 183 -7.99 7.11 -1.28
N PHE A 184 -6.68 6.93 -1.03
CA PHE A 184 -5.72 8.02 -0.93
C PHE A 184 -4.49 7.73 -1.80
N VAL A 185 -4.05 8.73 -2.57
CA VAL A 185 -2.90 8.63 -3.47
C VAL A 185 -2.05 9.89 -3.36
N ASN A 186 -0.75 9.71 -3.10
CA ASN A 186 0.23 10.78 -3.19
C ASN A 186 0.84 10.84 -4.60
N ARG A 187 0.15 11.55 -5.51
CA ARG A 187 0.53 11.64 -6.93
C ARG A 187 1.95 12.16 -7.14
N GLN A 188 2.36 13.18 -6.37
CA GLN A 188 3.71 13.74 -6.48
C GLN A 188 4.80 12.71 -6.17
N LEU A 189 4.59 11.86 -5.16
CA LEU A 189 5.54 10.80 -4.83
C LEU A 189 5.54 9.69 -5.89
N ILE A 190 4.37 9.33 -6.43
CA ILE A 190 4.28 8.32 -7.49
C ILE A 190 4.99 8.79 -8.75
N GLU A 191 4.68 10.00 -9.24
CA GLU A 191 5.28 10.57 -10.45
C GLU A 191 6.81 10.71 -10.32
N LYS A 192 7.29 11.06 -9.12
CA LYS A 192 8.72 11.16 -8.84
C LYS A 192 9.40 9.78 -8.80
N GLN A 193 8.72 8.77 -8.27
CA GLN A 193 9.31 7.47 -7.98
C GLN A 193 9.21 6.48 -9.15
N PHE A 194 8.08 6.48 -9.85
CA PHE A 194 7.73 5.50 -10.85
C PHE A 194 7.60 6.20 -12.20
N PRO A 195 8.51 5.97 -13.16
CA PRO A 195 8.32 6.50 -14.50
C PRO A 195 7.05 5.89 -15.09
N PRO A 196 6.25 6.61 -15.90
CA PRO A 196 5.02 6.07 -16.48
C PRO A 196 5.29 4.75 -17.25
N PHE A 197 4.30 3.86 -17.30
CA PHE A 197 4.51 2.53 -17.90
C PHE A 197 5.06 2.63 -19.33
N PRO A 198 6.00 1.74 -19.76
CA PRO A 198 6.54 1.76 -21.12
C PRO A 198 5.42 1.78 -22.17
N GLY A 199 5.55 2.65 -23.18
CA GLY A 199 4.51 2.92 -24.17
C GLY A 199 3.71 4.21 -23.93
N THR A 200 3.96 4.94 -22.84
CA THR A 200 3.52 6.34 -22.67
C THR A 200 4.43 7.30 -23.45
N GLN A 201 4.23 7.45 -24.76
CA GLN A 201 4.70 8.67 -25.42
C GLN A 201 3.67 9.77 -25.18
N GLY A 202 4.06 10.84 -24.49
CA GLY A 202 3.45 12.16 -24.69
C GLY A 202 2.25 12.58 -23.83
N HIS A 203 1.74 11.78 -22.90
CA HIS A 203 0.83 12.31 -21.88
C HIS A 203 1.62 12.72 -20.64
N VAL A 204 2.20 13.91 -20.73
CA VAL A 204 2.48 14.70 -19.52
C VAL A 204 1.13 14.93 -18.85
N LEU A 205 1.02 14.63 -17.55
CA LEU A 205 -0.14 14.94 -16.70
C LEU A 205 -0.28 16.46 -16.50
N THR A 206 -0.42 17.23 -17.59
CA THR A 206 -0.51 18.70 -17.58
C THR A 206 -1.93 19.23 -17.66
N SER A 207 -2.95 18.40 -17.53
CA SER A 207 -4.28 18.86 -17.91
C SER A 207 -5.33 18.31 -16.95
N ALA A 208 -6.11 19.24 -16.38
CA ALA A 208 -7.21 19.03 -15.46
C ALA A 208 -8.40 18.22 -16.04
N TRP A 209 -8.15 17.44 -17.08
CA TRP A 209 -9.13 16.67 -17.85
C TRP A 209 -9.28 15.22 -17.35
N ASP A 210 -8.35 14.69 -16.54
CA ASP A 210 -8.48 13.32 -15.99
C ASP A 210 -9.37 13.23 -14.73
N VAL A 211 -9.80 14.38 -14.19
CA VAL A 211 -10.88 14.40 -13.19
C VAL A 211 -12.21 14.07 -13.87
N GLU A 212 -12.41 14.49 -15.12
CA GLU A 212 -13.62 14.17 -15.89
C GLU A 212 -13.64 12.71 -16.38
N ASP A 213 -12.54 11.96 -16.39
CA ASP A 213 -12.57 10.53 -16.71
C ASP A 213 -12.84 9.65 -15.48
N ILE A 214 -12.38 10.03 -14.29
CA ILE A 214 -12.76 9.32 -13.04
C ILE A 214 -14.15 9.73 -12.57
N VAL A 215 -14.50 11.02 -12.66
CA VAL A 215 -15.87 11.53 -12.44
C VAL A 215 -16.79 11.13 -13.60
N GLY A 216 -16.28 11.02 -14.82
CA GLY A 216 -17.02 10.54 -15.98
C GLY A 216 -17.31 9.05 -15.93
N ILE A 217 -16.41 8.23 -15.37
CA ILE A 217 -16.71 6.84 -15.02
C ILE A 217 -17.86 6.80 -13.98
N GLN A 218 -17.86 7.70 -12.98
CA GLN A 218 -18.98 7.81 -12.04
C GLN A 218 -20.30 8.23 -12.73
N ASP A 219 -20.26 9.15 -13.71
CA ASP A 219 -21.45 9.62 -14.44
C ASP A 219 -21.96 8.63 -15.52
N ILE A 220 -21.07 7.90 -16.19
CA ILE A 220 -21.43 6.88 -17.18
C ILE A 220 -22.07 5.66 -16.49
N VAL A 221 -21.57 5.27 -15.31
CA VAL A 221 -22.14 4.17 -14.51
C VAL A 221 -23.47 4.58 -13.88
N TYR A 222 -23.60 5.81 -13.38
CA TYR A 222 -24.88 6.34 -12.86
C TYR A 222 -25.99 6.31 -13.93
N ARG A 223 -25.67 6.58 -15.20
CA ARG A 223 -26.64 6.48 -16.31
C ARG A 223 -27.02 5.04 -16.66
N ARG A 224 -26.10 4.07 -16.58
CA ARG A 224 -26.40 2.65 -16.85
C ARG A 224 -27.31 2.03 -15.79
N HIS A 225 -27.12 2.34 -14.50
CA HIS A 225 -27.99 1.85 -13.43
C HIS A 225 -29.44 2.38 -13.54
N ARG A 226 -29.60 3.64 -13.95
CA ARG A 226 -30.94 4.23 -14.11
C ARG A 226 -31.72 3.61 -15.28
N THR A 227 -31.04 3.15 -16.35
CA THR A 227 -31.69 2.49 -17.48
C THR A 227 -32.13 1.05 -17.20
N SER A 228 -31.44 0.33 -16.30
CA SER A 228 -31.84 -1.03 -15.91
C SER A 228 -33.04 -1.05 -14.95
N GLU A 229 -33.15 -0.07 -14.05
CA GLU A 229 -34.32 0.03 -13.14
C GLU A 229 -35.62 0.38 -13.87
N THR A 230 -35.55 1.07 -15.01
CA THR A 230 -36.75 1.42 -15.80
C THR A 230 -37.30 0.27 -16.66
N GLN A 231 -36.62 -0.88 -16.77
CA GLN A 231 -37.09 -2.03 -17.55
C GLN A 231 -37.72 -3.15 -16.71
N GLU A 232 -37.61 -3.11 -15.37
CA GLU A 232 -38.27 -4.08 -14.48
C GLU A 232 -39.63 -3.59 -13.92
N THR A 233 -40.04 -2.36 -14.27
CA THR A 233 -41.39 -1.85 -13.98
C THR A 233 -42.13 -1.56 -15.29
N SER A 234 -42.55 -2.59 -16.00
CA SER A 234 -43.46 -2.52 -17.15
C SER A 234 -44.24 -3.82 -17.29
#